data_AF-A0A7W4FEZ3-F1
#
_entry.id   AF-A0A7W4FEZ3-F1
#
_cell.length_a   1.000
_cell.length_b   1.000
_cell.length_c   1.000
_cell.angle_alpha   90.00
_cell.angle_beta   90.00
_cell.angle_gamma   90.00
#
_symmetry.space_group_name_H-M   'P 1'
#
loop_
_entity.id
_entity.type
_entity.pdbx_description
1 polymer ?
#
loop_
_entity_poly.entity_id
_entity_poly.type
_entity_poly.pdbx_seq_one_letter_code
_entity_poly.pdbx_strand_id
1 'polypeptide(L)'
;MLGQEELQTQTGSALEPAPHDTNTADGSVTGYPVVDVFAGPGGLGEGFASILDDKQRRRFRSVVSIERDTFSHQTLLLRHFFRHFRDGEVPDDYYDFLAGRISEAELFARHPVEHAHAMRSALQISLGRETHAAVHNIIQDRLQANKLWALVGGPPCQAYSLVGRSRMMGQPGFEKDERHTLYLEYLRIIADHRPPVFVMENVKGLLSATIEGKSAISRIVQDLAKPATAIPDAPADLTYKLYSLTQEETAEGEVDPRLFLVRAEDHGIPQARHRMFIVGVRSDLKARPALLKKMLAPTLRDTIGSLPAIRSGLSREEDSPTAWLREIRKISSMNIRRELNGATYAGPVARSLKFENLIEMHSPRATSSARYKFRRPNHGVLRGLYDERLPVLTAHEARSHMASDLRRYLYAATFAQETGRSPKLADFPANLLPDHQNVEEGRAGKMFSDRFRVQLAEQVSTTITSHISKDGHYFIHYDPAQCRSLTVREAARLQTFPDNYHFAGPRTAQYHQVGNAVPPQLAKQIAEIIAQVLDSVRSGR
;
A
#
# COMPACT_ATOMS: atom_id res chain seq x y z
N MET A 1 11.86 -9.57 16.87
CA MET A 1 12.59 -10.39 15.88
C MET A 1 12.88 -11.70 16.52
N LEU A 2 12.49 -12.80 15.86
CA LEU A 2 12.70 -14.14 16.40
C LEU A 2 14.22 -14.41 16.52
N GLY A 3 14.65 -14.91 17.67
CA GLY A 3 16.01 -15.43 17.85
C GLY A 3 16.23 -16.73 17.06
N GLN A 4 17.49 -17.14 16.83
CA GLN A 4 17.78 -18.41 16.13
C GLN A 4 17.14 -19.63 16.82
N GLU A 5 17.03 -19.64 18.15
CA GLU A 5 16.35 -20.69 18.91
C GLU A 5 14.82 -20.65 18.71
N GLU A 6 14.19 -19.47 18.68
CA GLU A 6 12.75 -19.34 18.40
C GLU A 6 12.41 -19.71 16.94
N LEU A 7 13.32 -19.46 16.00
CA LEU A 7 13.22 -19.90 14.61
C LEU A 7 13.23 -21.44 14.47
N GLN A 8 13.92 -22.16 15.35
CA GLN A 8 13.89 -23.63 15.38
C GLN A 8 12.60 -24.19 15.99
N THR A 9 11.92 -23.44 16.86
CA THR A 9 10.59 -23.83 17.39
C THR A 9 9.45 -23.62 16.38
N GLN A 10 9.70 -22.87 15.30
CA GLN A 10 8.76 -22.68 14.19
C GLN A 10 8.67 -23.90 13.25
N THR A 11 9.56 -24.89 13.40
CA THR A 11 9.56 -26.16 12.66
C THR A 11 9.08 -27.30 13.57
N GLY A 12 7.84 -27.80 13.38
CA GLY A 12 7.27 -28.92 14.16
C GLY A 12 5.72 -28.97 14.22
N SER A 13 5.16 -30.20 14.12
CA SER A 13 3.75 -30.66 14.13
C SER A 13 2.72 -29.76 13.42
N ALA A 14 2.07 -30.28 12.36
CA ALA A 14 0.97 -29.61 11.66
C ALA A 14 -0.09 -29.08 12.65
N LEU A 15 -0.29 -27.76 12.71
CA LEU A 15 -1.56 -27.24 13.22
C LEU A 15 -2.63 -27.60 12.21
N GLU A 16 -3.84 -27.88 12.70
CA GLU A 16 -4.98 -28.09 11.81
C GLU A 16 -5.09 -26.90 10.85
N PRO A 17 -5.34 -27.16 9.55
CA PRO A 17 -5.49 -26.10 8.57
C PRO A 17 -6.67 -25.21 9.00
N ALA A 18 -6.63 -23.92 8.66
CA ALA A 18 -7.77 -23.05 8.94
C ALA A 18 -9.07 -23.65 8.38
N PRO A 19 -10.25 -23.41 8.98
CA PRO A 19 -11.52 -24.02 8.56
C PRO A 19 -11.90 -23.82 7.08
N HIS A 20 -11.28 -22.85 6.41
CA HIS A 20 -11.42 -22.57 4.97
C HIS A 20 -10.43 -23.28 4.09
N ASP A 21 -9.29 -23.62 4.66
CA ASP A 21 -8.26 -24.36 3.98
C ASP A 21 -8.63 -25.84 3.96
N THR A 22 -9.64 -26.31 4.70
CA THR A 22 -10.14 -27.69 4.67
C THR A 22 -11.47 -27.84 3.95
N ASN A 23 -11.61 -28.86 3.12
CA ASN A 23 -12.89 -29.31 2.60
C ASN A 23 -13.74 -29.90 3.74
N THR A 24 -14.93 -29.36 3.97
CA THR A 24 -15.83 -29.81 5.04
C THR A 24 -16.36 -31.24 4.84
N ALA A 25 -16.31 -31.77 3.61
CA ALA A 25 -16.79 -33.11 3.29
C ALA A 25 -15.77 -34.23 3.56
N ASP A 26 -14.47 -33.94 3.43
CA ASP A 26 -13.40 -34.97 3.52
C ASP A 26 -12.13 -34.53 4.27
N GLY A 27 -12.08 -33.30 4.78
CA GLY A 27 -10.94 -32.75 5.51
C GLY A 27 -9.72 -32.37 4.65
N SER A 28 -9.79 -32.51 3.32
CA SER A 28 -8.64 -32.24 2.43
C SER A 28 -8.28 -30.76 2.37
N VAL A 29 -6.97 -30.45 2.34
CA VAL A 29 -6.50 -29.06 2.24
C VAL A 29 -6.72 -28.52 0.83
N THR A 30 -7.44 -27.42 0.68
CA THR A 30 -7.76 -26.75 -0.58
C THR A 30 -6.96 -25.44 -0.74
N GLY A 31 -6.81 -25.00 -1.99
CA GLY A 31 -6.06 -23.79 -2.33
C GLY A 31 -4.55 -23.99 -2.48
N TYR A 32 -3.95 -23.19 -3.36
CA TYR A 32 -2.51 -23.20 -3.61
C TYR A 32 -1.77 -22.49 -2.46
N PRO A 33 -0.64 -23.04 -1.96
CA PRO A 33 0.20 -22.34 -0.99
C PRO A 33 0.79 -21.06 -1.59
N VAL A 34 0.86 -20.01 -0.77
CA VAL A 34 1.57 -18.76 -1.10
C VAL A 34 2.62 -18.50 -0.04
N VAL A 35 3.83 -18.23 -0.53
CA VAL A 35 4.95 -17.70 0.24
C VAL A 35 5.11 -16.23 -0.12
N ASP A 36 4.84 -15.34 0.82
CA ASP A 36 4.94 -13.88 0.69
C ASP A 36 6.18 -13.40 1.47
N VAL A 37 7.19 -12.90 0.76
CA VAL A 37 8.40 -12.36 1.38
C VAL A 37 8.46 -10.86 1.20
N PHE A 38 8.94 -10.14 2.21
CA PHE A 38 8.84 -8.68 2.27
C PHE A 38 7.37 -8.23 2.27
N ALA A 39 6.54 -8.91 3.07
CA ALA A 39 5.09 -8.80 3.02
C ALA A 39 4.57 -7.39 3.38
N GLY A 40 5.36 -6.59 4.11
CA GLY A 40 4.95 -5.29 4.62
C GLY A 40 3.71 -5.44 5.51
N PRO A 41 2.71 -4.55 5.40
CA PRO A 41 1.45 -4.71 6.10
C PRO A 41 0.53 -5.77 5.47
N GLY A 42 0.94 -6.48 4.41
CA GLY A 42 0.16 -7.58 3.81
C GLY A 42 -0.75 -7.19 2.64
N GLY A 43 -0.50 -6.06 1.95
CA GLY A 43 -1.35 -5.63 0.82
C GLY A 43 -1.39 -6.60 -0.37
N LEU A 44 -0.24 -7.21 -0.71
CA LEU A 44 -0.16 -8.23 -1.76
C LEU A 44 -0.82 -9.53 -1.31
N GLY A 45 -0.45 -10.05 -0.14
CA GLY A 45 -1.06 -11.23 0.47
C GLY A 45 -2.57 -11.12 0.72
N GLU A 46 -3.09 -9.91 0.94
CA GLU A 46 -4.53 -9.64 1.06
C GLU A 46 -5.27 -9.94 -0.25
N GLY A 47 -4.72 -9.49 -1.39
CA GLY A 47 -5.29 -9.81 -2.69
C GLY A 47 -5.34 -11.31 -2.96
N PHE A 48 -4.24 -12.02 -2.68
CA PHE A 48 -4.16 -13.47 -2.84
C PHE A 48 -5.17 -14.23 -1.97
N ALA A 49 -5.39 -13.80 -0.73
CA ALA A 49 -6.34 -14.46 0.15
C ALA A 49 -7.82 -14.17 -0.16
N SER A 50 -8.08 -13.15 -0.99
CA SER A 50 -9.45 -12.69 -1.30
C SER A 50 -10.11 -13.41 -2.49
N ILE A 51 -9.39 -14.29 -3.19
CA ILE A 51 -9.91 -14.98 -4.37
C ILE A 51 -10.57 -16.32 -4.00
N LEU A 52 -11.79 -16.53 -4.49
CA LEU A 52 -12.61 -17.69 -4.23
C LEU A 52 -12.83 -18.50 -5.52
N ASP A 53 -13.03 -19.81 -5.39
CA ASP A 53 -13.50 -20.68 -6.47
C ASP A 53 -15.03 -20.65 -6.62
N ASP A 54 -15.55 -21.38 -7.60
CA ASP A 54 -17.00 -21.47 -7.86
C ASP A 54 -17.79 -22.05 -6.67
N LYS A 55 -17.10 -22.74 -5.74
CA LYS A 55 -17.65 -23.31 -4.51
C LYS A 55 -17.43 -22.40 -3.29
N GLN A 56 -17.06 -21.13 -3.50
CA GLN A 56 -16.76 -20.15 -2.45
C GLN A 56 -15.59 -20.53 -1.53
N ARG A 57 -14.65 -21.35 -2.01
CA ARG A 57 -13.45 -21.74 -1.26
C ARG A 57 -12.26 -20.89 -1.69
N ARG A 58 -11.35 -20.59 -0.76
CA ARG A 58 -10.14 -19.82 -1.08
C ARG A 58 -9.27 -20.56 -2.08
N ARG A 59 -8.83 -19.85 -3.11
CA ARG A 59 -7.93 -20.37 -4.15
C ARG A 59 -6.47 -20.37 -3.71
N PHE A 60 -6.11 -19.52 -2.75
CA PHE A 60 -4.79 -19.47 -2.14
C PHE A 60 -4.86 -19.49 -0.62
N ARG A 61 -3.87 -20.14 -0.02
CA ARG A 61 -3.62 -20.14 1.42
C ARG A 61 -2.23 -19.60 1.69
N SER A 62 -2.13 -18.63 2.60
CA SER A 62 -0.84 -18.07 2.99
C SER A 62 -0.17 -19.02 3.98
N VAL A 63 0.93 -19.63 3.56
CA VAL A 63 1.69 -20.57 4.40
C VAL A 63 2.87 -19.88 5.09
N VAL A 64 3.46 -18.88 4.44
CA VAL A 64 4.57 -18.08 4.95
C VAL A 64 4.35 -16.65 4.50
N SER A 65 4.36 -15.71 5.44
CA SER A 65 4.44 -14.27 5.18
C SER A 65 5.53 -13.69 6.07
N ILE A 66 6.62 -13.18 5.49
CA ILE A 66 7.79 -12.68 6.23
C ILE A 66 7.85 -11.15 6.19
N GLU A 67 7.88 -10.53 7.36
CA GLU A 67 8.07 -9.09 7.53
C GLU A 67 9.00 -8.80 8.71
N ARG A 68 9.94 -7.87 8.56
CA ARG A 68 10.90 -7.54 9.61
C ARG A 68 10.40 -6.44 10.54
N ASP A 69 9.83 -5.39 9.96
CA ASP A 69 9.36 -4.21 10.69
C ASP A 69 8.27 -4.62 11.69
N THR A 70 8.49 -4.26 12.96
CA THR A 70 7.62 -4.70 14.06
C THR A 70 6.17 -4.26 13.86
N PHE A 71 5.92 -3.02 13.43
CA PHE A 71 4.56 -2.53 13.27
C PHE A 71 3.87 -3.14 12.05
N SER A 72 4.60 -3.33 10.95
CA SER A 72 4.10 -4.01 9.76
C SER A 72 3.78 -5.49 10.06
N HIS A 73 4.64 -6.17 10.84
CA HIS A 73 4.38 -7.53 11.32
C HIS A 73 3.15 -7.61 12.22
N GLN A 74 2.96 -6.69 13.17
CA GLN A 74 1.77 -6.65 14.03
C GLN A 74 0.47 -6.48 13.19
N THR A 75 0.48 -5.56 12.23
CA THR A 75 -0.61 -5.40 11.25
C THR A 75 -0.88 -6.69 10.48
N LEU A 76 0.16 -7.32 9.97
CA LEU A 76 0.08 -8.56 9.21
C LEU A 76 -0.47 -9.71 10.06
N LEU A 77 -0.01 -9.84 11.31
CA LEU A 77 -0.46 -10.83 12.29
C LEU A 77 -1.95 -10.69 12.56
N LEU A 78 -2.43 -9.48 12.90
CA LEU A 78 -3.84 -9.18 13.09
C LEU A 78 -4.66 -9.50 11.83
N ARG A 79 -4.10 -9.26 10.64
CA ARG A 79 -4.81 -9.57 9.40
C ARG A 79 -4.90 -11.07 9.16
N HIS A 80 -3.84 -11.82 9.44
CA HIS A 80 -3.85 -13.28 9.37
C HIS A 80 -4.83 -13.89 10.39
N PHE A 81 -4.89 -13.33 11.60
CA PHE A 81 -5.89 -13.68 12.62
C PHE A 81 -7.31 -13.45 12.10
N PHE A 82 -7.61 -12.24 11.61
CA PHE A 82 -8.91 -11.89 11.06
C PHE A 82 -9.35 -12.86 9.94
N ARG A 83 -8.42 -13.21 9.05
CA ARG A 83 -8.68 -14.11 7.93
C ARG A 83 -8.84 -15.57 8.33
N HIS A 84 -8.53 -15.96 9.56
CA HIS A 84 -8.79 -17.33 10.00
C HIS A 84 -10.29 -17.64 9.99
N PHE A 85 -11.13 -16.64 10.30
CA PHE A 85 -12.58 -16.75 10.34
C PHE A 85 -13.22 -16.67 8.94
N ARG A 86 -14.44 -17.21 8.80
CA ARG A 86 -15.25 -17.05 7.58
C ARG A 86 -15.86 -15.67 7.48
N ASP A 87 -16.18 -15.28 6.26
CA ASP A 87 -16.94 -14.06 6.02
C ASP A 87 -18.27 -14.16 6.79
N GLY A 88 -18.51 -13.20 7.67
CA GLY A 88 -19.65 -13.21 8.59
C GLY A 88 -19.43 -13.96 9.92
N GLU A 89 -18.35 -14.72 10.07
CA GLU A 89 -18.05 -15.51 11.27
C GLU A 89 -16.92 -14.91 12.15
N VAL A 90 -16.35 -13.76 11.77
CA VAL A 90 -15.38 -13.04 12.61
C VAL A 90 -16.00 -12.77 13.99
N PRO A 91 -15.31 -13.02 15.12
CA PRO A 91 -15.88 -12.83 16.45
C PRO A 91 -16.12 -11.35 16.78
N ASP A 92 -17.15 -11.06 17.59
CA ASP A 92 -17.43 -9.71 18.07
C ASP A 92 -16.24 -9.11 18.84
N ASP A 93 -15.44 -9.95 19.51
CA ASP A 93 -14.19 -9.56 20.16
C ASP A 93 -13.24 -8.79 19.24
N TYR A 94 -13.18 -9.12 17.95
CA TYR A 94 -12.34 -8.36 16.99
C TYR A 94 -12.85 -6.92 16.84
N TYR A 95 -14.16 -6.75 16.76
CA TYR A 95 -14.79 -5.43 16.66
C TYR A 95 -14.71 -4.65 17.98
N ASP A 96 -14.74 -5.35 19.11
CA ASP A 96 -14.48 -4.78 20.44
C ASP A 96 -13.05 -4.29 20.56
N PHE A 97 -12.08 -5.04 20.05
CA PHE A 97 -10.68 -4.62 19.93
C PHE A 97 -10.56 -3.35 19.06
N LEU A 98 -11.17 -3.33 17.88
CA LEU A 98 -11.15 -2.14 17.01
C LEU A 98 -11.78 -0.91 17.69
N ALA A 99 -12.80 -1.13 18.52
CA ALA A 99 -13.46 -0.10 19.33
C ALA A 99 -12.66 0.32 20.58
N GLY A 100 -11.54 -0.34 20.88
CA GLY A 100 -10.74 -0.10 22.08
C GLY A 100 -11.39 -0.60 23.37
N ARG A 101 -12.38 -1.51 23.29
CA ARG A 101 -13.08 -2.10 24.45
C ARG A 101 -12.30 -3.23 25.12
N ILE A 102 -11.50 -3.95 24.33
CA ILE A 102 -10.55 -4.96 24.82
C ILE A 102 -9.17 -4.70 24.22
N SER A 103 -8.13 -5.19 24.89
CA SER A 103 -6.75 -5.09 24.38
C SER A 103 -6.48 -6.16 23.32
N GLU A 104 -5.42 -5.96 22.52
CA GLU A 104 -4.95 -6.99 21.56
C GLU A 104 -4.56 -8.30 22.28
N ALA A 105 -3.88 -8.20 23.42
CA ALA A 105 -3.50 -9.36 24.21
C ALA A 105 -4.72 -10.14 24.70
N GLU A 106 -5.79 -9.44 25.08
CA GLU A 106 -7.05 -10.06 25.49
C GLU A 106 -7.79 -10.71 24.32
N LEU A 107 -7.81 -10.07 23.14
CA LEU A 107 -8.34 -10.67 21.91
C LEU A 107 -7.64 -12.00 21.61
N PHE A 108 -6.31 -12.03 21.64
CA PHE A 108 -5.54 -13.24 21.38
C PHE A 108 -5.68 -14.30 22.48
N ALA A 109 -5.84 -13.90 23.74
CA ALA A 109 -6.10 -14.84 24.83
C ALA A 109 -7.47 -15.52 24.72
N ARG A 110 -8.48 -14.82 24.20
CA ARG A 110 -9.83 -15.37 23.95
C ARG A 110 -9.89 -16.31 22.74
N HIS A 111 -8.99 -16.12 21.76
CA HIS A 111 -8.94 -16.87 20.50
C HIS A 111 -7.54 -17.48 20.26
N PRO A 112 -7.08 -18.39 21.14
CA PRO A 112 -5.69 -18.86 21.14
C PRO A 112 -5.34 -19.74 19.93
N VAL A 113 -6.31 -20.46 19.35
CA VAL A 113 -6.09 -21.33 18.19
C VAL A 113 -5.83 -20.49 16.93
N GLU A 114 -6.66 -19.48 16.71
CA GLU A 114 -6.59 -18.57 15.57
C GLU A 114 -5.36 -17.67 15.67
N HIS A 115 -5.03 -17.22 16.88
CA HIS A 115 -3.78 -16.51 17.15
C HIS A 115 -2.56 -17.38 16.87
N ALA A 116 -2.54 -18.65 17.32
CA ALA A 116 -1.45 -19.57 17.01
C ALA A 116 -1.29 -19.80 15.51
N HIS A 117 -2.39 -19.95 14.77
CA HIS A 117 -2.37 -20.06 13.31
C HIS A 117 -1.81 -18.80 12.64
N ALA A 118 -2.20 -17.62 13.12
CA ALA A 118 -1.69 -16.34 12.64
C ALA A 118 -0.18 -16.20 12.91
N MET A 119 0.29 -16.54 14.11
CA MET A 119 1.71 -16.50 14.49
C MET A 119 2.58 -17.46 13.68
N ARG A 120 2.02 -18.59 13.24
CA ARG A 120 2.74 -19.48 12.33
C ARG A 120 2.86 -18.87 10.94
N SER A 121 1.78 -18.34 10.38
CA SER A 121 1.80 -17.85 8.99
C SER A 121 2.45 -16.46 8.84
N ALA A 122 2.32 -15.56 9.81
CA ALA A 122 2.91 -14.21 9.82
C ALA A 122 4.17 -14.14 10.69
N LEU A 123 5.35 -14.11 10.05
CA LEU A 123 6.64 -14.27 10.70
C LEU A 123 7.43 -12.98 10.78
N GLN A 124 7.93 -12.67 11.98
CA GLN A 124 8.83 -11.53 12.19
C GLN A 124 10.32 -11.91 11.99
N ILE A 125 10.78 -11.92 10.74
CA ILE A 125 12.14 -12.35 10.38
C ILE A 125 12.84 -11.26 9.55
N SER A 126 14.10 -10.95 9.89
CA SER A 126 14.98 -10.16 9.03
C SER A 126 15.65 -11.08 8.01
N LEU A 127 15.16 -11.08 6.78
CA LEU A 127 15.74 -11.86 5.68
C LEU A 127 17.23 -11.52 5.46
N GLY A 128 18.02 -12.55 5.15
CA GLY A 128 19.44 -12.44 4.90
C GLY A 128 20.20 -13.71 5.25
N ARG A 129 21.52 -13.70 4.96
CA ARG A 129 22.41 -14.86 5.05
C ARG A 129 22.32 -15.64 6.37
N GLU A 130 22.23 -14.95 7.50
CA GLU A 130 22.19 -15.57 8.84
C GLU A 130 20.87 -16.30 9.14
N THR A 131 19.78 -15.84 8.54
CA THR A 131 18.43 -16.42 8.72
C THR A 131 18.04 -17.40 7.61
N HIS A 132 18.81 -17.43 6.51
CA HIS A 132 18.47 -18.15 5.29
C HIS A 132 18.18 -19.64 5.52
N ALA A 133 19.03 -20.33 6.29
CA ALA A 133 18.83 -21.76 6.58
C ALA A 133 17.52 -22.03 7.32
N ALA A 134 17.15 -21.18 8.29
CA ALA A 134 15.89 -21.30 9.00
C ALA A 134 14.69 -21.00 8.09
N VAL A 135 14.78 -19.95 7.28
CA VAL A 135 13.74 -19.60 6.30
C VAL A 135 13.54 -20.70 5.27
N HIS A 136 14.62 -21.29 4.76
CA HIS A 136 14.59 -22.44 3.87
C HIS A 136 13.81 -23.60 4.49
N ASN A 137 14.16 -24.01 5.72
CA ASN A 137 13.46 -25.10 6.41
C ASN A 137 11.98 -24.78 6.65
N ILE A 138 11.67 -23.55 7.09
CA ILE A 138 10.29 -23.10 7.29
C ILE A 138 9.47 -23.20 6.00
N ILE A 139 10.01 -22.70 4.87
CA ILE A 139 9.31 -22.75 3.58
C ILE A 139 9.15 -24.21 3.15
N GLN A 140 10.20 -25.01 3.22
CA GLN A 140 10.19 -26.43 2.84
C GLN A 140 9.15 -27.23 3.63
N ASP A 141 9.13 -27.08 4.95
CA ASP A 141 8.21 -27.79 5.85
C ASP A 141 6.75 -27.43 5.57
N ARG A 142 6.48 -26.16 5.23
CA ARG A 142 5.11 -25.64 5.05
C ARG A 142 4.57 -25.84 3.65
N LEU A 143 5.43 -25.84 2.64
CA LEU A 143 5.08 -26.27 1.30
C LEU A 143 4.84 -27.79 1.25
N GLN A 144 5.51 -28.54 2.13
CA GLN A 144 5.48 -30.01 2.14
C GLN A 144 5.86 -30.55 0.74
N ALA A 145 5.15 -31.56 0.24
CA ALA A 145 5.34 -32.10 -1.10
C ALA A 145 4.54 -31.34 -2.19
N ASN A 146 3.97 -30.16 -1.90
CA ASN A 146 3.11 -29.46 -2.84
C ASN A 146 3.93 -28.76 -3.94
N LYS A 147 3.74 -29.21 -5.18
CA LYS A 147 4.46 -28.68 -6.36
C LYS A 147 3.79 -27.45 -6.99
N LEU A 148 2.56 -27.14 -6.60
CA LEU A 148 1.76 -26.05 -7.17
C LEU A 148 1.56 -24.97 -6.10
N TRP A 149 2.42 -23.97 -6.12
CA TRP A 149 2.45 -22.88 -5.15
C TRP A 149 2.98 -21.60 -5.80
N ALA A 150 2.83 -20.45 -5.14
CA ALA A 150 3.34 -19.17 -5.65
C ALA A 150 4.30 -18.51 -4.65
N LEU A 151 5.42 -17.98 -5.17
CA LEU A 151 6.26 -17.04 -4.44
C LEU A 151 5.85 -15.62 -4.80
N VAL A 152 5.62 -14.76 -3.83
CA VAL A 152 5.32 -13.35 -4.06
C VAL A 152 6.18 -12.48 -3.16
N GLY A 153 6.51 -11.27 -3.60
CA GLY A 153 7.24 -10.34 -2.75
C GLY A 153 7.72 -9.08 -3.45
N GLY A 154 8.00 -8.05 -2.64
CA GLY A 154 8.57 -6.78 -3.10
C GLY A 154 9.93 -6.52 -2.47
N PRO A 155 11.00 -7.24 -2.88
CA PRO A 155 12.32 -7.03 -2.30
C PRO A 155 12.76 -5.57 -2.50
N PRO A 156 13.31 -4.92 -1.46
CA PRO A 156 13.67 -3.51 -1.55
C PRO A 156 14.84 -3.31 -2.51
N CYS A 157 14.57 -2.76 -3.70
CA CYS A 157 15.60 -2.50 -4.72
C CYS A 157 16.08 -1.04 -4.75
N GLN A 158 15.92 -0.29 -3.65
CA GLN A 158 16.23 1.14 -3.58
C GLN A 158 17.74 1.46 -3.67
N ALA A 159 18.63 0.48 -3.46
CA ALA A 159 20.07 0.61 -3.72
C ALA A 159 20.38 1.06 -5.16
N TYR A 160 19.45 0.83 -6.08
CA TYR A 160 19.66 1.06 -7.50
C TYR A 160 19.14 2.42 -7.99
N SER A 161 18.25 3.10 -7.25
CA SER A 161 17.62 4.36 -7.69
C SER A 161 18.46 5.62 -7.40
N LEU A 162 18.55 6.54 -8.38
CA LEU A 162 19.29 7.82 -8.30
C LEU A 162 18.90 8.75 -7.13
N VAL A 163 17.68 8.66 -6.61
CA VAL A 163 17.20 9.55 -5.53
C VAL A 163 17.81 9.20 -4.16
N GLY A 164 18.24 7.95 -3.96
CA GLY A 164 19.07 7.57 -2.80
C GLY A 164 20.55 7.96 -2.96
N ARG A 165 21.03 8.06 -4.22
CA ARG A 165 22.43 8.35 -4.55
C ARG A 165 22.87 9.77 -4.27
N SER A 166 22.01 10.78 -4.44
CA SER A 166 22.44 12.19 -4.31
C SER A 166 22.88 12.53 -2.88
N ARG A 167 22.42 11.79 -1.86
CA ARG A 167 22.82 11.96 -0.46
C ARG A 167 24.03 11.10 -0.04
N MET A 168 24.47 10.16 -0.89
CA MET A 168 25.44 9.11 -0.49
C MET A 168 26.69 9.05 -1.38
N MET A 169 26.88 9.98 -2.32
CA MET A 169 28.12 10.06 -3.09
C MET A 169 29.31 10.36 -2.16
N GLY A 170 30.22 9.38 -2.00
CA GLY A 170 31.52 9.56 -1.35
C GLY A 170 31.89 8.56 -0.24
N GLN A 171 31.02 7.61 0.14
CA GLN A 171 31.34 6.67 1.23
C GLN A 171 31.83 5.30 0.74
N PRO A 172 33.00 4.81 1.20
CA PRO A 172 33.50 3.47 0.91
C PRO A 172 32.69 2.43 1.72
N GLY A 173 31.69 1.81 1.06
CA GLY A 173 30.84 0.78 1.68
C GLY A 173 29.72 0.24 0.79
N PHE A 174 29.69 0.60 -0.50
CA PHE A 174 28.60 0.30 -1.43
C PHE A 174 28.33 -1.20 -1.65
N GLU A 175 29.36 -2.05 -1.60
CA GLU A 175 29.22 -3.51 -1.69
C GLU A 175 28.55 -4.17 -0.47
N LYS A 176 28.37 -3.40 0.63
CA LYS A 176 27.66 -3.82 1.85
C LYS A 176 26.26 -3.20 1.96
N ASP A 177 25.66 -2.73 0.87
CA ASP A 177 24.27 -2.24 0.90
C ASP A 177 23.33 -3.42 1.16
N GLU A 178 22.80 -3.45 2.39
CA GLU A 178 21.81 -4.39 2.90
C GLU A 178 20.66 -4.66 1.89
N ARG A 179 20.27 -3.68 1.10
CA ARG A 179 19.17 -3.81 0.14
C ARG A 179 19.54 -4.68 -1.07
N HIS A 180 20.79 -4.63 -1.53
CA HIS A 180 21.28 -5.57 -2.54
C HIS A 180 21.29 -7.00 -1.97
N THR A 181 21.68 -7.15 -0.70
CA THR A 181 21.63 -8.44 0.00
C THR A 181 20.21 -9.01 0.05
N LEU A 182 19.19 -8.18 0.31
CA LEU A 182 17.79 -8.63 0.34
C LEU A 182 17.26 -9.07 -1.04
N TYR A 183 17.71 -8.43 -2.13
CA TYR A 183 17.40 -8.91 -3.48
C TYR A 183 18.04 -10.27 -3.79
N LEU A 184 19.31 -10.46 -3.42
CA LEU A 184 19.99 -11.75 -3.58
C LEU A 184 19.33 -12.85 -2.73
N GLU A 185 18.83 -12.51 -1.54
CA GLU A 185 18.06 -13.42 -0.71
C GLU A 185 16.76 -13.88 -1.41
N TYR A 186 16.04 -12.98 -2.07
CA TYR A 186 14.87 -13.33 -2.88
C TYR A 186 15.22 -14.33 -4.00
N LEU A 187 16.32 -14.08 -4.73
CA LEU A 187 16.81 -15.00 -5.76
C LEU A 187 17.23 -16.36 -5.18
N ARG A 188 17.82 -16.37 -3.99
CA ARG A 188 18.23 -17.61 -3.32
C ARG A 188 17.02 -18.47 -2.95
N ILE A 189 15.95 -17.86 -2.44
CA ILE A 189 14.66 -18.54 -2.23
C ILE A 189 14.09 -19.12 -3.53
N ILE A 190 14.19 -18.39 -4.66
CA ILE A 190 13.82 -18.93 -5.98
C ILE A 190 14.68 -20.14 -6.35
N ALA A 191 16.01 -20.05 -6.17
CA ALA A 191 16.94 -21.12 -6.53
C ALA A 191 16.70 -22.41 -5.73
N ASP A 192 16.45 -22.27 -4.42
CA ASP A 192 16.28 -23.40 -3.50
C ASP A 192 14.93 -24.10 -3.68
N HIS A 193 13.84 -23.32 -3.74
CA HIS A 193 12.48 -23.88 -3.72
C HIS A 193 11.86 -24.03 -5.12
N ARG A 194 12.49 -23.44 -6.15
CA ARG A 194 12.09 -23.57 -7.58
C ARG A 194 10.58 -23.36 -7.80
N PRO A 195 9.99 -22.23 -7.35
CA PRO A 195 8.55 -21.99 -7.50
C PRO A 195 8.10 -22.22 -8.95
N PRO A 196 6.92 -22.83 -9.18
CA PRO A 196 6.39 -22.93 -10.55
C PRO A 196 6.04 -21.55 -11.11
N VAL A 197 5.69 -20.59 -10.24
CA VAL A 197 5.41 -19.22 -10.59
C VAL A 197 5.82 -18.28 -9.45
N PHE A 198 6.40 -17.13 -9.80
CA PHE A 198 6.67 -16.05 -8.84
C PHE A 198 6.14 -14.69 -9.34
N VAL A 199 5.87 -13.79 -8.40
CA VAL A 199 5.54 -12.37 -8.66
C VAL A 199 6.48 -11.48 -7.88
N MET A 200 7.30 -10.70 -8.58
CA MET A 200 8.16 -9.69 -7.99
C MET A 200 7.57 -8.29 -8.23
N GLU A 201 7.26 -7.56 -7.16
CA GLU A 201 6.84 -6.16 -7.19
C GLU A 201 8.03 -5.21 -7.03
N ASN A 202 7.99 -4.04 -7.69
CA ASN A 202 8.96 -2.98 -7.44
C ASN A 202 8.51 -1.56 -7.80
N VAL A 203 9.31 -0.55 -7.40
CA VAL A 203 9.09 0.86 -7.72
C VAL A 203 9.39 1.19 -9.19
N LYS A 204 8.62 2.12 -9.77
CA LYS A 204 8.92 2.70 -11.10
C LYS A 204 10.31 3.33 -11.21
N GLY A 205 10.87 3.82 -10.10
CA GLY A 205 12.22 4.41 -10.07
C GLY A 205 13.36 3.45 -10.47
N LEU A 206 13.08 2.14 -10.52
CA LEU A 206 14.01 1.14 -11.02
C LEU A 206 14.26 1.26 -12.53
N LEU A 207 13.36 1.89 -13.29
CA LEU A 207 13.54 2.11 -14.74
C LEU A 207 14.75 3.02 -15.06
N SER A 208 15.05 3.97 -14.18
CA SER A 208 16.17 4.91 -14.32
C SER A 208 17.42 4.49 -13.50
N ALA A 209 17.37 3.32 -12.87
CA ALA A 209 18.42 2.83 -12.00
C ALA A 209 19.57 2.21 -12.80
N THR A 210 20.81 2.53 -12.44
CA THR A 210 22.02 1.93 -13.05
C THR A 210 22.90 1.28 -11.99
N ILE A 211 23.69 0.27 -12.32
CA ILE A 211 24.73 -0.36 -11.48
C ILE A 211 26.00 -0.37 -12.34
N GLU A 212 27.08 0.25 -11.87
CA GLU A 212 28.35 0.30 -12.62
C GLU A 212 28.18 0.79 -14.09
N GLY A 213 27.30 1.77 -14.28
CA GLY A 213 26.98 2.31 -15.61
C GLY A 213 26.04 1.47 -16.47
N LYS A 214 25.64 0.27 -16.04
CA LYS A 214 24.68 -0.62 -16.73
C LYS A 214 23.28 -0.51 -16.13
N SER A 215 22.25 -0.82 -16.91
CA SER A 215 20.85 -0.82 -16.47
C SER A 215 20.62 -1.83 -15.34
N ALA A 216 20.13 -1.37 -14.18
CA ALA A 216 19.87 -2.23 -13.02
C ALA A 216 18.75 -3.23 -13.30
N ILE A 217 17.70 -2.79 -14.01
CA ILE A 217 16.57 -3.62 -14.37
C ILE A 217 16.97 -4.71 -15.37
N SER A 218 17.87 -4.43 -16.32
CA SER A 218 18.36 -5.44 -17.25
C SER A 218 19.10 -6.56 -16.52
N ARG A 219 19.90 -6.21 -15.50
CA ARG A 219 20.53 -7.20 -14.61
C ARG A 219 19.50 -8.01 -13.82
N ILE A 220 18.49 -7.35 -13.24
CA ILE A 220 17.41 -8.02 -12.49
C ILE A 220 16.65 -9.02 -13.38
N VAL A 221 16.30 -8.61 -14.60
CA VAL A 221 15.64 -9.47 -15.59
C VAL A 221 16.51 -10.68 -15.93
N GLN A 222 17.82 -10.49 -16.15
CA GLN A 222 18.75 -11.58 -16.42
C GLN A 222 18.83 -12.56 -15.24
N ASP A 223 18.99 -12.05 -14.02
CA ASP A 223 19.13 -12.87 -12.82
C ASP A 223 17.83 -13.63 -12.47
N LEU A 224 16.67 -13.00 -12.63
CA LEU A 224 15.37 -13.66 -12.44
C LEU A 224 15.10 -14.73 -13.50
N ALA A 225 15.50 -14.48 -14.76
CA ALA A 225 15.35 -15.45 -15.84
C ALA A 225 16.28 -16.67 -15.67
N LYS A 226 17.48 -16.46 -15.10
CA LYS A 226 18.46 -17.53 -14.83
C LYS A 226 19.19 -17.27 -13.50
N PRO A 227 18.67 -17.77 -12.35
CA PRO A 227 19.24 -17.50 -11.02
C PRO A 227 20.74 -17.80 -10.87
N ALA A 228 21.25 -18.79 -11.62
CA ALA A 228 22.68 -19.13 -11.65
C ALA A 228 23.62 -18.00 -12.11
N THR A 229 23.11 -16.90 -12.69
CA THR A 229 23.95 -15.73 -13.02
C THR A 229 24.32 -14.89 -11.80
N ALA A 230 23.56 -14.96 -10.71
CA ALA A 230 23.77 -14.18 -9.50
C ALA A 230 23.98 -15.04 -8.24
N ILE A 231 23.51 -16.28 -8.24
CA ILE A 231 23.60 -17.21 -7.11
C ILE A 231 24.56 -18.35 -7.48
N PRO A 232 25.79 -18.40 -6.90
CA PRO A 232 26.83 -19.36 -7.30
C PRO A 232 26.41 -20.84 -7.24
N ASP A 233 25.59 -21.20 -6.24
CA ASP A 233 25.17 -22.59 -6.00
C ASP A 233 23.80 -22.91 -6.63
N ALA A 234 23.22 -21.99 -7.41
CA ALA A 234 21.90 -22.22 -8.02
C ALA A 234 21.98 -23.27 -9.14
N PRO A 235 20.92 -24.08 -9.33
CA PRO A 235 20.88 -25.08 -10.39
C PRO A 235 21.04 -24.46 -11.78
N ALA A 236 22.01 -24.95 -12.56
CA ALA A 236 22.36 -24.37 -13.86
C ALA A 236 21.23 -24.50 -14.91
N ASP A 237 20.35 -25.48 -14.74
CA ASP A 237 19.19 -25.78 -15.57
C ASP A 237 17.91 -25.01 -15.15
N LEU A 238 17.92 -24.37 -13.98
CA LEU A 238 16.77 -23.59 -13.51
C LEU A 238 16.67 -22.28 -14.29
N THR A 239 15.59 -22.15 -15.05
CA THR A 239 15.29 -20.95 -15.82
C THR A 239 13.80 -20.59 -15.73
N TYR A 240 13.50 -19.31 -15.95
CA TYR A 240 12.15 -18.75 -15.92
C TYR A 240 11.88 -17.93 -17.17
N LYS A 241 10.67 -18.06 -17.70
CA LYS A 241 10.10 -17.12 -18.67
C LYS A 241 9.45 -15.98 -17.92
N LEU A 242 9.84 -14.75 -18.26
CA LEU A 242 9.35 -13.54 -17.60
C LEU A 242 8.26 -12.87 -18.44
N TYR A 243 7.18 -12.48 -17.77
CA TYR A 243 5.97 -11.95 -18.40
C TYR A 243 5.61 -10.58 -17.82
N SER A 244 5.12 -9.71 -18.71
CA SER A 244 4.37 -8.52 -18.35
C SER A 244 2.92 -8.87 -17.99
N LEU A 245 2.30 -8.03 -17.18
CA LEU A 245 0.88 -8.09 -16.87
C LEU A 245 0.03 -7.15 -17.74
N THR A 246 0.65 -6.33 -18.59
CA THR A 246 -0.04 -5.31 -19.40
C THR A 246 0.18 -5.47 -20.90
N GLN A 247 1.17 -6.26 -21.32
CA GLN A 247 1.49 -6.50 -22.73
C GLN A 247 1.73 -7.98 -22.98
N GLU A 248 1.41 -8.44 -24.19
CA GLU A 248 1.59 -9.85 -24.55
C GLU A 248 3.08 -10.22 -24.70
N GLU A 249 3.97 -9.32 -25.09
CA GLU A 249 5.36 -9.64 -25.38
C GLU A 249 6.09 -10.33 -24.21
N THR A 250 6.76 -11.45 -24.49
CA THR A 250 7.68 -12.08 -23.55
C THR A 250 8.97 -11.28 -23.50
N ALA A 251 9.50 -11.14 -22.29
CA ALA A 251 10.77 -10.51 -22.04
C ALA A 251 11.93 -11.45 -22.44
N GLU A 252 12.14 -11.67 -23.74
CA GLU A 252 13.27 -12.42 -24.29
C GLU A 252 14.25 -11.44 -24.99
N GLY A 253 15.53 -11.41 -24.58
CA GLY A 253 16.55 -10.52 -25.17
C GLY A 253 16.76 -9.18 -24.43
N GLU A 254 17.04 -8.09 -25.15
CA GLU A 254 17.04 -6.73 -24.58
C GLU A 254 15.59 -6.30 -24.28
N VAL A 255 15.13 -6.61 -23.08
CA VAL A 255 13.76 -6.33 -22.64
C VAL A 255 13.61 -4.84 -22.36
N ASP A 256 12.64 -4.18 -23.01
CA ASP A 256 12.25 -2.82 -22.62
C ASP A 256 11.67 -2.85 -21.19
N PRO A 257 12.34 -2.24 -20.21
CA PRO A 257 11.90 -2.25 -18.81
C PRO A 257 10.48 -1.71 -18.60
N ARG A 258 10.01 -0.85 -19.50
CA ARG A 258 8.67 -0.25 -19.45
C ARG A 258 7.56 -1.28 -19.62
N LEU A 259 7.85 -2.46 -20.19
CA LEU A 259 6.91 -3.56 -20.35
C LEU A 259 6.34 -4.03 -19.01
N PHE A 260 7.11 -3.97 -17.92
CA PHE A 260 6.67 -4.42 -16.60
C PHE A 260 5.90 -3.37 -15.81
N LEU A 261 5.73 -2.16 -16.36
CA LEU A 261 5.06 -1.07 -15.66
C LEU A 261 3.54 -1.25 -15.70
N VAL A 262 2.94 -1.34 -14.51
CA VAL A 262 1.49 -1.35 -14.29
C VAL A 262 1.07 0.00 -13.74
N ARG A 263 0.05 0.59 -14.36
CA ARG A 263 -0.62 1.81 -13.90
C ARG A 263 -1.90 1.41 -13.18
N ALA A 264 -1.91 1.47 -11.84
CA ALA A 264 -3.01 0.96 -11.04
C ALA A 264 -4.36 1.61 -11.39
N GLU A 265 -4.35 2.88 -11.80
CA GLU A 265 -5.55 3.61 -12.20
C GLU A 265 -6.22 3.06 -13.47
N ASP A 266 -5.46 2.38 -14.34
CA ASP A 266 -5.99 1.74 -15.55
C ASP A 266 -6.72 0.41 -15.22
N HIS A 267 -6.64 -0.03 -13.96
CA HIS A 267 -7.14 -1.32 -13.45
C HIS A 267 -8.12 -1.14 -12.28
N GLY A 268 -8.80 0.01 -12.21
CA GLY A 268 -9.87 0.24 -11.26
C GLY A 268 -9.44 0.76 -9.87
N ILE A 269 -8.15 1.04 -9.67
CA ILE A 269 -7.65 1.55 -8.37
C ILE A 269 -7.80 3.08 -8.33
N PRO A 270 -8.38 3.67 -7.26
CA PRO A 270 -8.60 5.12 -7.13
C PRO A 270 -7.33 5.93 -6.84
N GLN A 271 -6.19 5.50 -7.40
CA GLN A 271 -4.89 6.11 -7.21
C GLN A 271 -4.03 5.95 -8.46
N ALA A 272 -3.44 7.06 -8.93
CA ALA A 272 -2.40 7.05 -9.94
C ALA A 272 -1.09 6.47 -9.35
N ARG A 273 -1.00 5.15 -9.26
CA ARG A 273 0.15 4.41 -8.68
C ARG A 273 0.80 3.55 -9.75
N HIS A 274 2.04 3.87 -10.09
CA HIS A 274 2.78 3.14 -11.12
C HIS A 274 3.83 2.24 -10.46
N ARG A 275 3.71 0.93 -10.65
CA ARG A 275 4.59 -0.10 -10.08
C ARG A 275 5.00 -1.11 -11.11
N MET A 276 6.18 -1.68 -10.93
CA MET A 276 6.69 -2.74 -11.79
C MET A 276 6.25 -4.09 -11.22
N PHE A 277 5.73 -4.96 -12.08
CA PHE A 277 5.43 -6.34 -11.73
C PHE A 277 6.08 -7.26 -12.75
N ILE A 278 6.92 -8.18 -12.28
CA ILE A 278 7.54 -9.22 -13.09
C ILE A 278 6.95 -10.54 -12.64
N VAL A 279 6.29 -11.24 -13.57
CA VAL A 279 5.79 -12.59 -13.32
C VAL A 279 6.74 -13.58 -13.99
N GLY A 280 7.36 -14.45 -13.21
CA GLY A 280 8.20 -15.53 -13.73
C GLY A 280 7.46 -16.86 -13.67
N VAL A 281 7.38 -17.57 -14.80
CA VAL A 281 6.91 -18.96 -14.86
C VAL A 281 8.09 -19.85 -15.20
N ARG A 282 8.26 -20.94 -14.45
CA ARG A 282 9.41 -21.85 -14.63
C ARG A 282 9.40 -22.45 -16.04
N SER A 283 10.53 -22.43 -16.74
CA SER A 283 10.60 -22.69 -18.19
C SER A 283 10.17 -24.08 -18.63
N ASP A 284 10.25 -25.08 -17.74
CA ASP A 284 9.76 -26.45 -17.96
C ASP A 284 8.22 -26.54 -18.00
N LEU A 285 7.53 -25.50 -17.53
CA LEU A 285 6.07 -25.44 -17.45
C LEU A 285 5.50 -24.74 -18.68
N LYS A 286 4.47 -25.34 -19.27
CA LYS A 286 3.75 -24.79 -20.43
C LYS A 286 2.58 -23.92 -19.98
N ALA A 287 2.85 -22.83 -19.27
CA ALA A 287 1.80 -21.90 -18.84
C ALA A 287 2.19 -20.45 -19.12
N ARG A 288 1.20 -19.64 -19.48
CA ARG A 288 1.36 -18.21 -19.76
C ARG A 288 0.35 -17.40 -18.94
N PRO A 289 0.78 -16.39 -18.19
CA PRO A 289 -0.13 -15.48 -17.50
C PRO A 289 -1.03 -14.72 -18.47
N ALA A 290 -2.29 -14.53 -18.09
CA ALA A 290 -3.18 -13.58 -18.75
C ALA A 290 -2.80 -12.12 -18.40
N LEU A 291 -3.38 -11.16 -19.12
CA LEU A 291 -3.20 -9.73 -18.86
C LEU A 291 -4.19 -9.22 -17.80
N LEU A 292 -3.79 -8.16 -17.10
CA LEU A 292 -4.67 -7.44 -16.19
C LEU A 292 -5.85 -6.82 -16.93
N LYS A 293 -7.04 -6.92 -16.31
CA LYS A 293 -8.27 -6.36 -16.86
C LYS A 293 -8.24 -4.85 -16.76
N LYS A 294 -8.53 -4.15 -17.87
CA LYS A 294 -8.76 -2.70 -17.83
C LYS A 294 -10.09 -2.38 -17.16
N MET A 295 -10.09 -1.39 -16.28
CA MET A 295 -11.28 -0.96 -15.56
C MET A 295 -11.16 0.53 -15.23
N LEU A 296 -12.25 1.28 -15.40
CA LEU A 296 -12.30 2.67 -14.96
C LEU A 296 -12.14 2.72 -13.44
N ALA A 297 -11.25 3.58 -12.94
CA ALA A 297 -11.09 3.80 -11.51
C ALA A 297 -12.22 4.69 -10.95
N PRO A 298 -12.69 4.41 -9.71
CA PRO A 298 -13.55 5.35 -9.01
C PRO A 298 -12.78 6.64 -8.70
N THR A 299 -13.51 7.74 -8.59
CA THR A 299 -12.91 9.02 -8.21
C THR A 299 -12.49 9.02 -6.73
N LEU A 300 -11.70 10.01 -6.34
CA LEU A 300 -11.36 10.25 -4.95
C LEU A 300 -12.63 10.50 -4.12
N ARG A 301 -13.59 11.28 -4.64
CA ARG A 301 -14.89 11.52 -3.99
C ARG A 301 -15.66 10.21 -3.79
N ASP A 302 -15.73 9.34 -4.79
CA ASP A 302 -16.40 8.03 -4.65
C ASP A 302 -15.78 7.17 -3.56
N THR A 303 -14.47 7.29 -3.37
CA THR A 303 -13.68 6.44 -2.49
C THR A 303 -13.71 6.89 -1.03
N ILE A 304 -13.52 8.20 -0.78
CA ILE A 304 -13.40 8.74 0.59
C ILE A 304 -14.53 9.71 0.97
N GLY A 305 -15.36 10.17 0.02
CA GLY A 305 -16.43 11.13 0.30
C GLY A 305 -17.59 10.60 1.14
N SER A 306 -17.68 9.29 1.35
CA SER A 306 -18.64 8.68 2.26
C SER A 306 -18.22 8.71 3.73
N LEU A 307 -16.93 9.00 4.00
CA LEU A 307 -16.38 9.04 5.35
C LEU A 307 -16.96 10.20 6.17
N PRO A 308 -17.07 10.05 7.50
CA PRO A 308 -17.48 11.17 8.34
C PRO A 308 -16.53 12.36 8.17
N ALA A 309 -17.08 13.55 7.91
CA ALA A 309 -16.27 14.75 7.80
C ALA A 309 -15.61 15.08 9.15
N ILE A 310 -14.31 15.36 9.12
CA ILE A 310 -13.51 15.76 10.28
C ILE A 310 -12.64 16.97 9.92
N ARG A 311 -12.28 17.78 10.91
CA ARG A 311 -11.36 18.92 10.75
C ARG A 311 -9.96 18.58 11.24
N SER A 312 -8.98 19.38 10.84
CA SER A 312 -7.68 19.38 11.51
C SER A 312 -7.76 19.90 12.95
N GLY A 313 -6.76 19.53 13.75
CA GLY A 313 -6.49 20.20 15.03
C GLY A 313 -5.56 21.42 14.86
N LEU A 314 -5.41 22.20 15.93
CA LEU A 314 -4.38 23.25 16.06
C LEU A 314 -3.17 22.72 16.83
N SER A 315 -1.95 23.01 16.35
CA SER A 315 -0.71 22.42 16.92
C SER A 315 0.04 23.30 17.92
N ARG A 316 -0.13 24.63 17.87
CA ARG A 316 0.62 25.62 18.69
C ARG A 316 -0.25 26.39 19.69
N GLU A 317 -1.52 26.02 19.78
CA GLU A 317 -2.52 26.63 20.64
C GLU A 317 -3.52 25.54 21.05
N GLU A 318 -4.32 25.81 22.08
CA GLU A 318 -5.36 24.88 22.53
C GLU A 318 -6.41 24.69 21.43
N ASP A 319 -6.59 23.44 21.00
CA ASP A 319 -7.52 23.11 19.93
C ASP A 319 -8.98 23.13 20.43
N SER A 320 -9.83 23.88 19.71
CA SER A 320 -11.27 23.82 19.87
C SER A 320 -11.96 24.17 18.55
N PRO A 321 -13.21 23.71 18.31
CA PRO A 321 -13.94 24.08 17.10
C PRO A 321 -14.07 25.61 16.92
N THR A 322 -14.18 26.34 18.03
CA THR A 322 -14.29 27.81 18.03
C THR A 322 -12.96 28.48 17.69
N ALA A 323 -11.84 28.04 18.29
CA ALA A 323 -10.51 28.55 17.97
C ALA A 323 -10.14 28.27 16.51
N TRP A 324 -10.41 27.05 16.04
CA TRP A 324 -10.17 26.63 14.66
C TRP A 324 -10.95 27.49 13.66
N LEU A 325 -12.25 27.71 13.92
CA LEU A 325 -13.08 28.55 13.06
C LEU A 325 -12.60 30.01 13.08
N ARG A 326 -12.18 30.53 14.25
CA ARG A 326 -11.60 31.87 14.37
C ARG A 326 -10.35 32.03 13.50
N GLU A 327 -9.48 31.02 13.42
CA GLU A 327 -8.28 31.09 12.56
C GLU A 327 -8.60 31.11 11.07
N ILE A 328 -9.62 30.37 10.65
CA ILE A 328 -10.09 30.37 9.27
C ILE A 328 -10.72 31.70 8.90
N ARG A 329 -11.50 32.30 9.80
CA ARG A 329 -12.17 33.59 9.61
C ARG A 329 -11.20 34.77 9.39
N LYS A 330 -9.92 34.59 9.68
CA LYS A 330 -8.89 35.60 9.38
C LYS A 330 -8.56 35.71 7.88
N ILE A 331 -9.05 34.78 7.04
CA ILE A 331 -8.89 34.89 5.59
C ILE A 331 -9.73 36.06 5.05
N SER A 332 -9.10 36.95 4.27
CA SER A 332 -9.78 38.11 3.68
C SER A 332 -9.98 37.89 2.18
N SER A 333 -11.22 37.62 1.78
CA SER A 333 -11.60 37.45 0.36
C SER A 333 -11.27 38.69 -0.48
N MET A 334 -11.39 39.89 0.11
CA MET A 334 -11.06 41.16 -0.55
C MET A 334 -9.55 41.28 -0.80
N ASN A 335 -8.71 40.92 0.17
CA ASN A 335 -7.26 40.93 -0.01
C ASN A 335 -6.84 39.90 -1.07
N ILE A 336 -7.41 38.69 -1.03
CA ILE A 336 -7.15 37.64 -2.02
C ILE A 336 -7.50 38.13 -3.44
N ARG A 337 -8.68 38.74 -3.62
CA ARG A 337 -9.09 39.29 -4.91
C ARG A 337 -8.12 40.36 -5.42
N ARG A 338 -7.66 41.24 -4.52
CA ARG A 338 -6.72 42.32 -4.86
C ARG A 338 -5.34 41.79 -5.22
N GLU A 339 -4.81 40.85 -4.45
CA GLU A 339 -3.48 40.27 -4.65
C GLU A 339 -3.41 39.39 -5.91
N LEU A 340 -4.51 38.74 -6.28
CA LEU A 340 -4.62 37.91 -7.47
C LEU A 340 -5.21 38.66 -8.67
N ASN A 341 -5.19 40.00 -8.65
CA ASN A 341 -5.78 40.81 -9.73
C ASN A 341 -5.17 40.44 -11.09
N GLY A 342 -6.02 40.27 -12.10
CA GLY A 342 -5.64 39.80 -13.44
C GLY A 342 -5.69 38.29 -13.64
N ALA A 343 -5.75 37.48 -12.57
CA ALA A 343 -5.98 36.04 -12.71
C ALA A 343 -7.47 35.73 -12.95
N THR A 344 -7.76 34.87 -13.94
CA THR A 344 -9.14 34.50 -14.31
C THR A 344 -9.92 33.84 -13.16
N TYR A 345 -9.21 33.12 -12.28
CA TYR A 345 -9.78 32.43 -11.12
C TYR A 345 -9.97 33.34 -9.90
N ALA A 346 -9.41 34.55 -9.87
CA ALA A 346 -9.42 35.40 -8.67
C ALA A 346 -10.84 35.77 -8.21
N GLY A 347 -11.72 36.09 -9.16
CA GLY A 347 -13.11 36.42 -8.88
C GLY A 347 -13.90 35.26 -8.27
N PRO A 348 -13.97 34.09 -8.94
CA PRO A 348 -14.60 32.88 -8.40
C PRO A 348 -14.07 32.47 -7.03
N VAL A 349 -12.74 32.34 -6.87
CA VAL A 349 -12.12 31.90 -5.60
C VAL A 349 -12.43 32.89 -4.46
N ALA A 350 -12.31 34.19 -4.70
CA ALA A 350 -12.64 35.19 -3.68
C ALA A 350 -14.12 35.17 -3.27
N ARG A 351 -15.04 34.87 -4.21
CA ARG A 351 -16.47 34.72 -3.88
C ARG A 351 -16.69 33.51 -2.99
N SER A 352 -16.08 32.36 -3.30
CA SER A 352 -16.24 31.14 -2.52
C SER A 352 -15.60 31.23 -1.13
N LEU A 353 -14.62 32.12 -0.95
CA LEU A 353 -14.00 32.43 0.35
C LEU A 353 -14.73 33.53 1.15
N LYS A 354 -15.86 34.06 0.67
CA LYS A 354 -16.66 35.01 1.45
C LYS A 354 -17.14 34.37 2.75
N PHE A 355 -17.13 35.15 3.82
CA PHE A 355 -17.47 34.71 5.17
C PHE A 355 -18.86 34.05 5.29
N GLU A 356 -19.87 34.57 4.59
CA GLU A 356 -21.22 33.98 4.55
C GLU A 356 -21.18 32.54 4.05
N ASN A 357 -20.47 32.30 2.94
CA ASN A 357 -20.26 30.97 2.37
C ASN A 357 -19.46 30.08 3.32
N LEU A 358 -18.48 30.64 4.06
CA LEU A 358 -17.70 29.88 5.05
C LEU A 358 -18.54 29.41 6.26
N ILE A 359 -19.59 30.17 6.64
CA ILE A 359 -20.56 29.75 7.68
C ILE A 359 -21.45 28.62 7.15
N GLU A 360 -21.88 28.72 5.89
CA GLU A 360 -22.67 27.69 5.22
C GLU A 360 -21.89 26.41 4.91
N MET A 361 -20.55 26.40 5.00
CA MET A 361 -19.74 25.21 4.77
C MET A 361 -19.95 24.09 5.81
N HIS A 362 -20.69 24.33 6.91
CA HIS A 362 -20.96 23.34 7.97
C HIS A 362 -19.69 22.60 8.43
N SER A 363 -18.61 23.34 8.70
CA SER A 363 -17.32 22.75 9.08
C SER A 363 -17.46 21.71 10.20
N PRO A 364 -16.83 20.54 10.05
CA PRO A 364 -16.90 19.50 11.05
C PRO A 364 -16.26 19.96 12.36
N ARG A 365 -16.84 19.52 13.48
CA ARG A 365 -16.35 19.86 14.83
C ARG A 365 -15.29 18.89 15.34
N ALA A 366 -15.40 17.62 14.96
CA ALA A 366 -14.52 16.55 15.44
C ALA A 366 -13.23 16.47 14.62
N THR A 367 -12.13 16.08 15.27
CA THR A 367 -10.82 15.82 14.65
C THR A 367 -10.60 14.36 14.31
N SER A 368 -11.50 13.48 14.74
CA SER A 368 -11.51 12.06 14.47
C SER A 368 -12.95 11.55 14.34
N SER A 369 -13.10 10.37 13.74
CA SER A 369 -14.40 9.70 13.68
C SER A 369 -14.65 8.85 14.91
N ALA A 370 -15.82 9.05 15.53
CA ALA A 370 -16.29 8.24 16.65
C ALA A 370 -17.22 7.08 16.25
N ARG A 371 -17.66 7.05 14.98
CA ARG A 371 -18.59 6.04 14.46
C ARG A 371 -18.25 5.70 13.01
N TYR A 372 -18.52 4.47 12.63
CA TYR A 372 -18.52 4.06 11.24
C TYR A 372 -19.89 4.33 10.59
N LYS A 373 -19.90 4.95 9.42
CA LYS A 373 -21.12 5.12 8.62
C LYS A 373 -20.98 4.33 7.33
N PHE A 374 -21.60 3.15 7.31
CA PHE A 374 -21.69 2.36 6.09
C PHE A 374 -22.48 3.13 5.02
N ARG A 375 -21.93 3.17 3.81
CA ARG A 375 -22.65 3.59 2.60
C ARG A 375 -22.28 2.65 1.49
N ARG A 376 -23.27 2.05 0.83
CA ARG A 376 -23.03 1.21 -0.34
C ARG A 376 -22.31 2.03 -1.42
N PRO A 377 -21.12 1.63 -1.86
CA PRO A 377 -20.43 2.35 -2.90
C PRO A 377 -21.07 2.08 -4.26
N ASN A 378 -21.03 3.09 -5.14
CA ASN A 378 -21.51 2.96 -6.51
C ASN A 378 -20.56 2.10 -7.38
N HIS A 379 -19.27 2.02 -7.01
CA HIS A 379 -18.25 1.33 -7.79
C HIS A 379 -17.94 -0.07 -7.24
N GLY A 380 -17.85 -1.07 -8.14
CA GLY A 380 -17.64 -2.48 -7.78
C GLY A 380 -16.36 -2.74 -6.96
N VAL A 381 -15.25 -2.10 -7.33
CA VAL A 381 -13.95 -2.22 -6.63
C VAL A 381 -14.04 -1.80 -5.17
N LEU A 382 -14.94 -0.87 -4.84
CA LEU A 382 -15.07 -0.33 -3.49
C LEU A 382 -15.95 -1.21 -2.59
N ARG A 383 -16.69 -2.18 -3.13
CA ARG A 383 -17.62 -3.01 -2.35
C ARG A 383 -16.92 -3.75 -1.21
N GLY A 384 -15.73 -4.30 -1.49
CA GLY A 384 -14.91 -5.00 -0.50
C GLY A 384 -14.24 -4.11 0.54
N LEU A 385 -14.43 -2.78 0.49
CA LEU A 385 -13.89 -1.88 1.51
C LEU A 385 -14.73 -1.89 2.77
N TYR A 386 -16.04 -2.09 2.65
CA TYR A 386 -16.96 -1.78 3.73
C TYR A 386 -17.29 -3.03 4.55
N ASP A 387 -17.45 -2.85 5.87
CA ASP A 387 -17.86 -3.89 6.80
C ASP A 387 -18.94 -3.34 7.72
N GLU A 388 -20.18 -3.85 7.55
CA GLU A 388 -21.37 -3.36 8.27
C GLU A 388 -21.30 -3.61 9.79
N ARG A 389 -20.42 -4.51 10.25
CA ARG A 389 -20.26 -4.83 11.68
C ARG A 389 -19.32 -3.85 12.40
N LEU A 390 -18.61 -2.98 11.67
CA LEU A 390 -17.69 -2.03 12.29
C LEU A 390 -18.43 -1.01 13.16
N PRO A 391 -18.13 -0.93 14.47
CA PRO A 391 -18.69 0.10 15.34
C PRO A 391 -17.99 1.46 15.14
N VAL A 392 -16.69 1.42 14.85
CA VAL A 392 -15.82 2.59 14.71
C VAL A 392 -14.97 2.48 13.46
N LEU A 393 -14.53 3.63 12.95
CA LEU A 393 -13.58 3.69 11.85
C LEU A 393 -12.18 4.00 12.39
N THR A 394 -11.35 2.97 12.49
CA THR A 394 -9.97 3.12 12.96
C THR A 394 -9.13 3.92 11.98
N ALA A 395 -8.11 4.59 12.50
CA ALA A 395 -7.13 5.38 11.74
C ALA A 395 -7.72 6.56 10.92
N HIS A 396 -8.96 6.97 11.21
CA HIS A 396 -9.57 8.17 10.65
C HIS A 396 -9.52 9.33 11.63
N GLU A 397 -8.31 9.85 11.82
CA GLU A 397 -8.00 10.99 12.67
C GLU A 397 -7.09 11.96 11.92
N ALA A 398 -7.46 13.25 11.94
CA ALA A 398 -6.73 14.31 11.29
C ALA A 398 -5.47 14.70 12.07
N ARG A 399 -4.50 15.30 11.36
CA ARG A 399 -3.33 15.91 11.99
C ARG A 399 -3.69 17.29 12.53
N SER A 400 -2.96 17.70 13.56
CA SER A 400 -2.91 19.10 13.95
C SER A 400 -1.99 19.87 13.01
N HIS A 401 -2.37 21.10 12.68
CA HIS A 401 -1.61 21.99 11.81
C HIS A 401 -1.44 23.36 12.47
N MET A 402 -0.48 24.13 11.97
CA MET A 402 -0.35 25.52 12.39
C MET A 402 -1.50 26.33 11.80
N ALA A 403 -1.96 27.36 12.52
CA ALA A 403 -3.07 28.21 12.09
C ALA A 403 -2.92 28.81 10.68
N SER A 404 -1.69 29.12 10.26
CA SER A 404 -1.43 29.62 8.91
C SER A 404 -1.68 28.57 7.83
N ASP A 405 -1.40 27.29 8.11
CA ASP A 405 -1.65 26.20 7.17
C ASP A 405 -3.14 25.91 6.99
N LEU A 406 -3.97 26.09 8.03
CA LEU A 406 -5.43 25.99 7.90
C LEU A 406 -5.94 26.94 6.81
N ARG A 407 -5.48 28.21 6.84
CA ARG A 407 -5.84 29.21 5.83
C ARG A 407 -5.32 28.85 4.44
N ARG A 408 -4.10 28.29 4.35
CA ARG A 408 -3.55 27.78 3.09
C ARG A 408 -4.37 26.62 2.54
N TYR A 409 -4.81 25.70 3.39
CA TYR A 409 -5.61 24.55 2.99
C TYR A 409 -7.00 24.97 2.55
N LEU A 410 -7.63 25.90 3.27
CA LEU A 410 -8.90 26.49 2.84
C LEU A 410 -8.75 27.10 1.44
N TYR A 411 -7.77 27.99 1.25
CA TYR A 411 -7.50 28.60 -0.05
C TYR A 411 -7.25 27.55 -1.12
N ALA A 412 -6.38 26.57 -0.85
CA ALA A 412 -5.98 25.58 -1.83
C ALA A 412 -7.14 24.68 -2.25
N ALA A 413 -7.95 24.21 -1.30
CA ALA A 413 -9.12 23.39 -1.56
C ALA A 413 -10.19 24.19 -2.33
N THR A 414 -10.47 25.45 -1.94
CA THR A 414 -11.39 26.31 -2.69
C THR A 414 -10.88 26.58 -4.10
N PHE A 415 -9.59 26.88 -4.26
CA PHE A 415 -8.97 27.03 -5.57
C PHE A 415 -9.15 25.78 -6.43
N ALA A 416 -8.90 24.60 -5.86
CA ALA A 416 -9.03 23.34 -6.58
C ALA A 416 -10.49 23.05 -6.99
N GLN A 417 -11.45 23.37 -6.13
CA GLN A 417 -12.87 23.26 -6.42
C GLN A 417 -13.30 24.18 -7.57
N GLU A 418 -12.83 25.43 -7.60
CA GLU A 418 -13.20 26.42 -8.63
C GLU A 418 -12.50 26.20 -9.97
N THR A 419 -11.27 25.69 -9.96
CA THR A 419 -10.42 25.61 -11.16
C THR A 419 -10.25 24.21 -11.73
N GLY A 420 -10.62 23.17 -10.98
CA GLY A 420 -10.40 21.77 -11.36
C GLY A 420 -8.92 21.34 -11.32
N ARG A 421 -8.01 22.15 -10.77
CA ARG A 421 -6.59 21.81 -10.60
C ARG A 421 -6.06 22.22 -9.24
N SER A 422 -5.03 21.53 -8.76
CA SER A 422 -4.33 21.95 -7.55
C SER A 422 -3.58 23.27 -7.79
N PRO A 423 -3.51 24.19 -6.80
CA PRO A 423 -2.68 25.39 -6.94
C PRO A 423 -1.19 25.03 -6.90
N LYS A 424 -0.38 25.85 -7.57
CA LYS A 424 1.07 25.96 -7.36
C LYS A 424 1.36 27.17 -6.49
N LEU A 425 2.57 27.31 -5.94
CA LEU A 425 2.96 28.49 -5.14
C LEU A 425 2.76 29.82 -5.89
N ALA A 426 2.90 29.82 -7.21
CA ALA A 426 2.62 31.00 -8.05
C ALA A 426 1.14 31.42 -8.03
N ASP A 427 0.23 30.50 -7.71
CA ASP A 427 -1.21 30.77 -7.59
C ASP A 427 -1.60 31.27 -6.20
N PHE A 428 -0.69 31.28 -5.21
CA PHE A 428 -1.02 31.76 -3.86
C PHE A 428 -0.93 33.29 -3.78
N PRO A 429 -1.85 33.95 -3.05
CA PRO A 429 -1.68 35.33 -2.67
C PRO A 429 -0.45 35.46 -1.75
N ALA A 430 0.23 36.60 -1.81
CA ALA A 430 1.51 36.79 -1.13
C ALA A 430 1.40 36.58 0.38
N ASN A 431 0.29 37.01 0.98
CA ASN A 431 0.03 36.84 2.41
C ASN A 431 -0.22 35.39 2.88
N LEU A 432 -0.43 34.44 1.97
CA LEU A 432 -0.61 33.01 2.27
C LEU A 432 0.62 32.18 1.91
N LEU A 433 1.69 32.78 1.38
CA LEU A 433 2.93 32.05 1.14
C LEU A 433 3.55 31.58 2.46
N PRO A 434 4.25 30.42 2.49
CA PRO A 434 5.00 30.01 3.66
C PRO A 434 6.21 30.93 3.86
N ASP A 435 6.67 31.08 5.10
CA ASP A 435 7.88 31.84 5.42
C ASP A 435 9.09 30.90 5.32
N HIS A 436 9.63 30.73 4.11
CA HIS A 436 10.72 29.78 3.84
C HIS A 436 11.65 30.33 2.75
N GLN A 437 12.95 30.09 2.90
CA GLN A 437 14.01 30.65 2.04
C GLN A 437 13.88 30.31 0.53
N ASN A 438 13.10 29.28 0.18
CA ASN A 438 13.01 28.75 -1.19
C ASN A 438 11.68 29.09 -1.88
N VAL A 439 10.88 29.98 -1.29
CA VAL A 439 9.53 30.31 -1.80
C VAL A 439 9.59 31.03 -3.13
N GLU A 440 10.53 31.94 -3.30
CA GLU A 440 10.72 32.66 -4.57
C GLU A 440 11.20 31.71 -5.69
N GLU A 441 12.05 30.73 -5.37
CA GLU A 441 12.44 29.68 -6.32
C GLU A 441 11.26 28.76 -6.68
N GLY A 442 10.39 28.46 -5.71
CA GLY A 442 9.18 27.68 -5.94
C GLY A 442 8.11 28.42 -6.72
N ARG A 443 7.98 29.74 -6.55
CA ARG A 443 7.12 30.60 -7.39
C ARG A 443 7.63 30.69 -8.82
N ALA A 444 8.95 30.70 -9.01
CA ALA A 444 9.58 30.62 -10.33
C ALA A 444 9.49 29.22 -10.98
N GLY A 445 8.85 28.25 -10.32
CA GLY A 445 8.61 26.92 -10.87
C GLY A 445 9.79 25.95 -10.80
N LYS A 446 10.85 26.27 -10.03
CA LYS A 446 12.09 25.48 -9.99
C LYS A 446 12.06 24.35 -8.95
N MET A 447 11.71 24.65 -7.69
CA MET A 447 11.70 23.67 -6.59
C MET A 447 10.44 23.78 -5.73
N PHE A 448 9.81 22.64 -5.40
CA PHE A 448 8.63 22.55 -4.51
C PHE A 448 7.46 23.48 -4.89
N SER A 449 7.30 23.78 -6.19
CA SER A 449 6.22 24.64 -6.69
C SER A 449 4.82 24.09 -6.38
N ASP A 450 4.70 22.79 -6.09
CA ASP A 450 3.49 22.04 -5.79
C ASP A 450 3.39 21.61 -4.31
N ARG A 451 4.05 22.34 -3.38
CA ARG A 451 4.07 22.03 -1.94
C ARG A 451 2.68 21.81 -1.33
N PHE A 452 1.70 22.64 -1.68
CA PHE A 452 0.33 22.55 -1.18
C PHE A 452 -0.56 21.90 -2.23
N ARG A 453 -0.55 20.56 -2.24
CA ARG A 453 -1.25 19.79 -3.27
C ARG A 453 -2.58 19.24 -2.75
N VAL A 454 -3.66 19.66 -3.41
CA VAL A 454 -5.00 19.14 -3.18
C VAL A 454 -5.21 17.87 -4.01
N GLN A 455 -5.76 16.85 -3.37
CA GLN A 455 -6.15 15.62 -4.03
C GLN A 455 -7.55 15.82 -4.62
N LEU A 456 -7.67 15.94 -5.94
CA LEU A 456 -8.87 16.43 -6.62
C LEU A 456 -10.05 15.45 -6.51
N ALA A 457 -11.25 15.95 -6.22
CA ALA A 457 -12.43 15.16 -5.93
C ALA A 457 -12.86 14.24 -7.10
N GLU A 458 -12.85 14.77 -8.33
CA GLU A 458 -13.34 14.09 -9.53
C GLU A 458 -12.24 13.32 -10.29
N GLN A 459 -11.07 13.12 -9.68
CA GLN A 459 -9.95 12.37 -10.24
C GLN A 459 -9.50 11.28 -9.26
N VAL A 460 -8.66 10.36 -9.72
CA VAL A 460 -7.93 9.46 -8.82
C VAL A 460 -6.92 10.25 -7.98
N SER A 461 -6.57 9.76 -6.79
CA SER A 461 -5.53 10.42 -5.99
C SER A 461 -4.17 10.33 -6.69
N THR A 462 -3.25 11.21 -6.31
CA THR A 462 -1.84 10.99 -6.65
C THR A 462 -1.30 9.79 -5.90
N THR A 463 -0.12 9.28 -6.30
CA THR A 463 0.53 8.17 -5.61
C THR A 463 0.66 8.46 -4.11
N ILE A 464 0.07 7.61 -3.26
CA ILE A 464 0.29 7.67 -1.82
C ILE A 464 1.68 7.09 -1.57
N THR A 465 2.60 7.95 -1.14
CA THR A 465 3.98 7.57 -0.81
C THR A 465 4.12 7.43 0.70
N SER A 466 5.12 6.69 1.14
CA SER A 466 5.43 6.57 2.57
C SER A 466 5.86 7.91 3.20
N HIS A 467 6.24 8.91 2.39
CA HIS A 467 6.57 10.27 2.84
C HIS A 467 5.36 11.09 3.28
N ILE A 468 4.13 10.68 3.01
CA ILE A 468 2.93 11.34 3.56
C ILE A 468 3.04 11.47 5.09
N SER A 469 3.75 10.54 5.76
CA SER A 469 4.07 10.59 7.19
C SER A 469 4.75 11.89 7.62
N LYS A 470 5.56 12.50 6.75
CA LYS A 470 6.30 13.75 6.97
C LYS A 470 5.68 14.94 6.26
N ASP A 471 5.25 14.75 5.01
CA ASP A 471 4.72 15.82 4.16
C ASP A 471 3.21 15.65 3.92
N GLY A 472 2.43 16.14 4.89
CA GLY A 472 0.97 16.18 4.75
C GLY A 472 0.47 17.23 3.74
N HIS A 473 1.30 18.22 3.39
CA HIS A 473 0.89 19.32 2.51
C HIS A 473 0.68 18.86 1.07
N TYR A 474 1.30 17.74 0.67
CA TYR A 474 1.11 17.14 -0.64
C TYR A 474 -0.22 16.37 -0.79
N PHE A 475 -0.93 16.16 0.30
CA PHE A 475 -2.13 15.32 0.36
C PHE A 475 -3.26 16.05 1.07
N ILE A 476 -3.59 17.26 0.63
CA ILE A 476 -4.69 18.07 1.18
C ILE A 476 -6.03 17.46 0.72
N HIS A 477 -6.98 17.35 1.66
CA HIS A 477 -8.35 16.90 1.37
C HIS A 477 -9.07 17.91 0.46
N TYR A 478 -9.86 17.43 -0.50
CA TYR A 478 -10.54 18.29 -1.50
C TYR A 478 -11.58 19.23 -0.92
N ASP A 479 -12.24 18.81 0.16
CA ASP A 479 -13.32 19.57 0.80
C ASP A 479 -12.76 20.76 1.60
N PRO A 480 -13.03 22.01 1.16
CA PRO A 480 -12.55 23.20 1.85
C PRO A 480 -13.06 23.31 3.29
N ALA A 481 -14.21 22.71 3.61
CA ALA A 481 -14.77 22.75 4.95
C ALA A 481 -13.92 22.01 5.99
N GLN A 482 -13.02 21.12 5.57
CA GLN A 482 -12.26 20.23 6.44
C GLN A 482 -10.84 20.71 6.75
N CYS A 483 -10.26 21.57 5.90
CA CYS A 483 -8.92 22.18 6.02
C CYS A 483 -7.86 21.25 6.68
N ARG A 484 -7.59 20.10 6.06
CA ARG A 484 -6.68 19.09 6.60
C ARG A 484 -5.97 18.31 5.50
N SER A 485 -4.91 17.60 5.86
CA SER A 485 -4.37 16.51 5.04
C SER A 485 -5.24 15.25 5.15
N LEU A 486 -5.06 14.33 4.20
CA LEU A 486 -5.65 13.00 4.26
C LEU A 486 -5.17 12.23 5.50
N THR A 487 -6.09 11.51 6.11
CA THR A 487 -5.88 10.57 7.23
C THR A 487 -5.27 9.26 6.74
N VAL A 488 -4.80 8.43 7.68
CA VAL A 488 -4.31 7.08 7.37
C VAL A 488 -5.42 6.25 6.71
N ARG A 489 -6.65 6.29 7.26
CA ARG A 489 -7.80 5.56 6.70
C ARG A 489 -8.14 5.97 5.28
N GLU A 490 -8.11 7.26 4.96
CA GLU A 490 -8.35 7.74 3.60
C GLU A 490 -7.27 7.26 2.64
N ALA A 491 -6.00 7.35 3.04
CA ALA A 491 -4.89 6.82 2.26
C ALA A 491 -5.02 5.31 2.04
N ALA A 492 -5.47 4.55 3.05
CA ALA A 492 -5.70 3.12 2.98
C ALA A 492 -6.84 2.77 2.01
N ARG A 493 -7.97 3.48 2.07
CA ARG A 493 -9.09 3.31 1.11
C ARG A 493 -8.68 3.63 -0.32
N LEU A 494 -7.87 4.67 -0.54
CA LEU A 494 -7.33 5.01 -1.86
C LEU A 494 -6.39 3.93 -2.40
N GLN A 495 -5.79 3.12 -1.51
CA GLN A 495 -5.09 1.90 -1.86
C GLN A 495 -5.97 0.66 -1.83
N THR A 496 -7.29 0.78 -1.65
CA THR A 496 -8.25 -0.32 -1.61
C THR A 496 -8.12 -1.31 -0.44
N PHE A 497 -7.55 -0.87 0.68
CA PHE A 497 -7.59 -1.65 1.92
C PHE A 497 -9.00 -1.64 2.54
N PRO A 498 -9.51 -2.79 3.01
CA PRO A 498 -10.73 -2.87 3.79
C PRO A 498 -10.76 -1.95 5.01
N ASP A 499 -11.94 -1.49 5.41
CA ASP A 499 -12.13 -0.63 6.58
C ASP A 499 -11.89 -1.37 7.89
N ASN A 500 -12.07 -2.70 7.89
CA ASN A 500 -11.76 -3.56 9.03
C ASN A 500 -10.26 -3.87 9.17
N TYR A 501 -9.42 -3.36 8.28
CA TYR A 501 -7.98 -3.52 8.37
C TYR A 501 -7.40 -2.61 9.47
N HIS A 502 -6.78 -3.20 10.49
CA HIS A 502 -6.09 -2.46 11.56
C HIS A 502 -4.62 -2.24 11.20
N PHE A 503 -4.15 -0.99 11.24
CA PHE A 503 -2.73 -0.65 11.06
C PHE A 503 -2.10 -0.36 12.43
N ALA A 504 -1.19 -1.22 12.86
CA ALA A 504 -0.51 -1.13 14.14
C ALA A 504 0.56 -0.02 14.17
N GLY A 505 0.91 0.41 15.38
CA GLY A 505 1.97 1.39 15.64
C GLY A 505 1.53 2.85 15.57
N PRO A 506 2.47 3.79 15.79
CA PRO A 506 2.17 5.22 15.75
C PRO A 506 1.77 5.66 14.35
N ARG A 507 1.03 6.77 14.27
CA ARG A 507 0.50 7.35 13.02
C ARG A 507 1.52 7.41 11.88
N THR A 508 2.75 7.82 12.18
CA THR A 508 3.86 7.86 11.21
C THR A 508 4.12 6.49 10.59
N ALA A 509 4.21 5.43 11.41
CA ALA A 509 4.43 4.06 10.95
C ALA A 509 3.25 3.55 10.12
N GLN A 510 2.01 3.86 10.51
CA GLN A 510 0.81 3.48 9.74
C GLN A 510 0.83 4.10 8.34
N TYR A 511 1.21 5.38 8.20
CA TYR A 511 1.38 6.01 6.90
C TYR A 511 2.51 5.37 6.07
N HIS A 512 3.61 4.96 6.70
CA HIS A 512 4.69 4.25 6.01
C HIS A 512 4.20 2.90 5.48
N GLN A 513 3.49 2.13 6.29
CA GLN A 513 2.85 0.86 5.93
C GLN A 513 1.96 1.04 4.69
N VAL A 514 0.97 1.93 4.78
CA VAL A 514 0.05 2.21 3.65
C VAL A 514 0.86 2.65 2.42
N GLY A 515 1.76 3.63 2.53
CA GLY A 515 2.52 4.13 1.38
C GLY A 515 3.38 3.08 0.67
N ASN A 516 3.90 2.09 1.40
CA ASN A 516 4.74 1.02 0.85
C ASN A 516 3.95 -0.13 0.25
N ALA A 517 2.70 -0.32 0.64
CA ALA A 517 1.90 -1.48 0.23
C ALA A 517 1.54 -1.52 -1.27
N VAL A 518 1.12 -2.71 -1.70
CA VAL A 518 0.42 -2.95 -2.97
C VAL A 518 -1.09 -2.84 -2.72
N PRO A 519 -1.86 -2.15 -3.58
CA PRO A 519 -3.31 -2.08 -3.43
C PRO A 519 -3.96 -3.48 -3.46
N PRO A 520 -4.75 -3.90 -2.44
CA PRO A 520 -5.33 -5.24 -2.39
C PRO A 520 -6.18 -5.63 -3.59
N GLN A 521 -6.95 -4.70 -4.17
CA GLN A 521 -7.77 -5.00 -5.36
C GLN A 521 -6.94 -5.20 -6.63
N LEU A 522 -5.75 -4.59 -6.72
CA LEU A 522 -4.81 -4.88 -7.81
C LEU A 522 -4.16 -6.24 -7.57
N ALA A 523 -3.72 -6.49 -6.34
CA ALA A 523 -3.16 -7.78 -5.93
C ALA A 523 -4.15 -8.94 -6.16
N LYS A 524 -5.46 -8.71 -5.96
CA LYS A 524 -6.52 -9.68 -6.26
C LYS A 524 -6.54 -10.07 -7.74
N GLN A 525 -6.48 -9.10 -8.66
CA GLN A 525 -6.44 -9.38 -10.10
C GLN A 525 -5.17 -10.15 -10.48
N ILE A 526 -4.03 -9.80 -9.87
CA ILE A 526 -2.79 -10.56 -10.05
C ILE A 526 -2.97 -11.99 -9.56
N ALA A 527 -3.54 -12.19 -8.38
CA ALA A 527 -3.80 -13.52 -7.83
C ALA A 527 -4.70 -14.36 -8.75
N GLU A 528 -5.77 -13.78 -9.33
CA GLU A 528 -6.61 -14.47 -10.31
C GLU A 528 -5.80 -14.99 -11.50
N ILE A 529 -4.87 -14.18 -12.02
CA ILE A 529 -3.96 -14.57 -13.11
C ILE A 529 -3.01 -15.70 -12.68
N ILE A 530 -2.42 -15.59 -11.49
CA ILE A 530 -1.50 -16.62 -10.97
C ILE A 530 -2.24 -17.95 -10.71
N ALA A 531 -3.49 -17.88 -10.24
CA ALA A 531 -4.33 -19.05 -10.05
C ALA A 531 -4.63 -19.75 -11.39
N GLN A 532 -4.84 -18.99 -12.48
CA GLN A 532 -5.00 -19.54 -13.82
C GLN A 532 -3.72 -20.21 -14.33
N VAL A 533 -2.55 -19.61 -14.09
CA VAL A 533 -1.25 -20.22 -14.43
C VAL A 533 -1.11 -21.58 -13.74
N LEU A 534 -1.37 -21.64 -12.42
CA LEU A 534 -1.27 -22.89 -11.67
C LEU A 534 -2.31 -23.94 -12.11
N ASP A 535 -3.52 -23.51 -12.50
CA ASP A 535 -4.54 -24.40 -13.08
C ASP A 535 -4.09 -24.99 -14.42
N SER A 536 -3.49 -24.19 -15.29
CA SER A 536 -2.93 -24.64 -16.57
C SER A 536 -1.84 -25.70 -16.34
N VAL A 537 -0.89 -25.41 -15.45
CA VAL A 537 0.16 -26.37 -15.04
C VAL A 537 -0.44 -27.66 -14.50
N ARG A 538 -1.45 -27.57 -13.61
CA ARG A 538 -2.13 -28.75 -13.06
C ARG A 538 -2.81 -29.59 -14.14
N SER A 539 -3.40 -28.94 -15.15
CA SER A 539 -4.11 -29.63 -16.23
C SER A 539 -3.22 -30.08 -17.40
N GLY A 540 -1.92 -29.74 -17.37
CA GLY A 540 -0.98 -30.03 -18.45
C GLY A 540 -1.27 -29.28 -19.76
N ARG A 541 -2.02 -28.18 -19.68
CA ARG A 541 -2.45 -27.36 -20.81
C ARG A 541 -1.66 -26.08 -20.93
#